data_AF-A0A3A5VGI2-F1
#
_entry.id   AF-A0A3A5VGI2-F1
#
_cell.length_a   1.000
_cell.length_b   1.000
_cell.length_c   1.000
_cell.angle_alpha   90.00
_cell.angle_beta   90.00
_cell.angle_gamma   90.00
#
_symmetry.space_group_name_H-M   'P 1'
#
loop_
_entity.id
_entity.type
_entity.pdbx_description
1 polymer ?
#
loop_
_entity_poly.entity_id
_entity_poly.type
_entity_poly.pdbx_seq_one_letter_code
_entity_poly.pdbx_strand_id
1 'polypeptide(L)'
;MSGTFIETRPWTDVDEPLPAVPPATINQRLNEPLRGWSSFAATFKVMFIEESRKSVEFAKKRQIVLFPLLLTLVTAISTIGLQFLVGDSTAQTSDIDNKTFTWNELRFALHLPLFMFSLGMGTFAFIGRDAIVRRTGTKNYLLAAPALQPLPNSMAHFAYFMKDLLFYVLLILTPIISGMALGIVLDGIAGIRTPLLWSSLPWTWLAMATTLGQG
;
A
#
# COMPACT_ATOMS: atom_id res chain seq x y z
N MET A 1 54.02 28.61 -24.84
CA MET A 1 53.11 27.95 -23.87
C MET A 1 51.82 28.74 -23.86
N SER A 2 50.81 28.32 -24.62
CA SER A 2 49.48 28.96 -24.60
C SER A 2 48.66 28.34 -23.47
N GLY A 3 48.35 29.13 -22.44
CA GLY A 3 47.50 28.71 -21.34
C GLY A 3 46.04 28.66 -21.76
N THR A 4 45.39 27.53 -21.51
CA THR A 4 43.94 27.37 -21.69
C THR A 4 43.23 28.15 -20.60
N PHE A 5 42.45 29.17 -20.98
CA PHE A 5 41.64 29.97 -20.06
C PHE A 5 40.28 29.29 -19.85
N ILE A 6 39.95 28.94 -18.61
CA ILE A 6 38.66 28.35 -18.23
C ILE A 6 37.84 29.42 -17.52
N GLU A 7 36.75 29.84 -18.14
CA GLU A 7 35.78 30.79 -17.57
C GLU A 7 34.52 30.03 -17.12
N THR A 8 34.07 30.28 -15.89
CA THR A 8 32.83 29.71 -15.36
C THR A 8 31.67 30.64 -15.68
N ARG A 9 30.72 30.20 -16.52
CA ARG A 9 29.51 30.96 -16.84
C ARG A 9 28.27 30.48 -16.05
N PRO A 10 27.36 31.38 -15.63
CA PRO A 10 26.10 31.01 -14.99
C PRO A 10 25.16 30.30 -15.98
N TRP A 11 24.42 29.30 -15.48
CA TRP A 11 23.59 28.38 -16.27
C TRP A 11 22.42 29.04 -17.03
N THR A 12 22.12 30.30 -16.77
CA THR A 12 20.91 30.99 -17.26
C THR A 12 21.00 31.53 -18.69
N ASP A 13 22.16 31.52 -19.33
CA ASP A 13 22.40 32.18 -20.63
C ASP A 13 22.39 31.23 -21.86
N VAL A 14 21.70 30.09 -21.78
CA VAL A 14 21.64 29.13 -22.91
C VAL A 14 20.39 29.37 -23.77
N ASP A 15 20.38 30.49 -24.50
CA ASP A 15 19.40 30.73 -25.59
C ASP A 15 19.95 30.35 -26.98
N GLU A 16 21.17 29.80 -27.06
CA GLU A 16 21.70 29.27 -28.32
C GLU A 16 21.24 27.83 -28.56
N PRO A 17 20.66 27.51 -29.74
CA PRO A 17 20.39 26.13 -30.12
C PRO A 17 21.72 25.38 -30.19
N LEU A 18 21.87 24.39 -29.31
CA LEU A 18 23.05 23.53 -29.26
C LEU A 18 23.39 23.01 -30.67
N PRO A 19 24.68 22.97 -31.06
CA PRO A 19 25.08 22.39 -32.33
C PRO A 19 24.54 20.96 -32.41
N ALA A 20 23.92 20.64 -33.54
CA ALA A 20 23.35 19.32 -33.80
C ALA A 20 24.40 18.24 -33.47
N VAL A 21 24.05 17.35 -32.54
CA VAL A 21 24.88 16.20 -32.18
C VAL A 21 25.21 15.45 -33.47
N PRO A 22 26.50 15.13 -33.74
CA PRO A 22 26.87 14.40 -34.94
C PRO A 22 26.06 13.09 -35.00
N PRO A 23 25.55 12.69 -36.19
CA PRO A 23 24.78 11.46 -36.32
C PRO A 23 25.63 10.29 -35.83
N ALA A 24 25.08 9.53 -34.88
CA ALA A 24 25.76 8.45 -34.19
C ALA A 24 26.46 7.51 -35.18
N THR A 25 27.80 7.48 -35.12
CA THR A 25 28.59 6.46 -35.79
C THR A 25 28.36 5.12 -35.08
N ILE A 26 27.92 4.13 -35.85
CA ILE A 26 27.83 2.69 -35.52
C ILE A 26 26.59 2.30 -34.67
N ASN A 27 25.52 1.85 -35.35
CA ASN A 27 24.48 0.93 -34.86
C ASN A 27 23.90 1.15 -33.45
N GLN A 28 23.94 2.37 -32.92
CA GLN A 28 23.29 2.71 -31.65
C GLN A 28 21.88 3.18 -31.93
N ARG A 29 20.90 2.33 -31.60
CA ARG A 29 19.49 2.73 -31.55
C ARG A 29 19.31 3.62 -30.31
N LEU A 30 19.33 4.94 -30.52
CA LEU A 30 19.00 5.91 -29.49
C LEU A 30 17.54 5.68 -29.11
N ASN A 31 17.31 5.07 -27.95
CA ASN A 31 15.96 4.95 -27.42
C ASN A 31 15.53 6.35 -26.99
N GLU A 32 14.58 6.94 -27.74
CA GLU A 32 13.95 8.18 -27.33
C GLU A 32 13.41 8.03 -25.90
N PRO A 33 13.58 9.06 -25.04
CA PRO A 33 13.04 8.99 -23.69
C PRO A 33 11.53 8.76 -23.76
N LEU A 34 11.06 7.72 -23.09
CA LEU A 34 9.63 7.43 -23.00
C LEU A 34 8.91 8.66 -22.43
N ARG A 35 7.82 9.08 -23.10
CA ARG A 35 7.02 10.25 -22.71
C ARG A 35 5.58 9.83 -22.37
N GLY A 36 4.98 10.50 -21.40
CA GLY A 36 3.58 10.28 -21.01
C GLY A 36 3.34 8.94 -20.29
N TRP A 37 2.33 8.19 -20.71
CA TRP A 37 1.90 6.96 -20.04
C TRP A 37 2.91 5.81 -20.14
N SER A 38 3.70 5.76 -21.20
CA SER A 38 4.68 4.69 -21.39
C SER A 38 5.86 4.79 -20.41
N SER A 39 6.28 6.01 -20.05
CA SER A 39 7.27 6.21 -18.98
C SER A 39 6.68 5.92 -17.60
N PHE A 40 5.43 6.32 -17.35
CA PHE A 40 4.72 5.95 -16.14
C PHE A 40 4.69 4.43 -15.94
N ALA A 41 4.17 3.69 -16.92
CA ALA A 41 4.00 2.25 -16.82
C ALA A 41 5.34 1.51 -16.67
N ALA A 42 6.37 1.95 -17.40
CA ALA A 42 7.72 1.38 -17.28
C ALA A 42 8.31 1.63 -15.89
N THR A 43 8.28 2.88 -15.40
CA THR A 43 8.78 3.25 -14.07
C THR A 43 8.00 2.57 -12.97
N PHE A 44 6.66 2.60 -13.02
CA PHE A 44 5.78 1.94 -12.07
C PHE A 44 6.07 0.44 -11.98
N LYS A 45 6.20 -0.25 -13.11
CA LYS A 45 6.52 -1.69 -13.15
C LYS A 45 7.86 -1.99 -12.48
N VAL A 46 8.92 -1.27 -12.85
CA VAL A 46 10.25 -1.47 -12.28
C VAL A 46 10.23 -1.20 -10.78
N MET A 47 9.57 -0.12 -10.38
CA MET A 47 9.44 0.29 -8.99
C MET A 47 8.66 -0.73 -8.15
N PHE A 48 7.54 -1.24 -8.66
CA PHE A 48 6.72 -2.25 -7.99
C PHE A 48 7.49 -3.57 -7.81
N ILE A 49 8.24 -4.00 -8.82
CA ILE A 49 9.09 -5.20 -8.76
C ILE A 49 10.22 -5.02 -7.74
N GLU A 50 10.89 -3.87 -7.75
CA GLU A 50 11.95 -3.54 -6.80
C GLU A 50 11.44 -3.47 -5.36
N GLU A 51 10.27 -2.86 -5.15
CA GLU A 51 9.61 -2.81 -3.84
C GLU A 51 9.25 -4.22 -3.37
N SER A 52 8.68 -5.06 -4.24
CA SER A 52 8.35 -6.45 -3.92
C SER A 52 9.61 -7.24 -3.54
N ARG A 53 10.70 -7.09 -4.29
CA ARG A 53 11.98 -7.74 -4.00
C ARG A 53 12.55 -7.28 -2.65
N LYS A 54 12.59 -5.97 -2.40
CA LYS A 54 13.05 -5.39 -1.14
C LYS A 54 12.18 -5.81 0.03
N SER A 55 10.86 -5.89 -0.18
CA SER A 55 9.92 -6.39 0.81
C SER A 55 10.28 -7.82 1.19
N VAL A 56 10.46 -8.71 0.21
CA VAL A 56 10.87 -10.13 0.38
C VAL A 56 12.24 -10.28 1.04
N GLU A 57 13.17 -9.38 0.76
CA GLU A 57 14.49 -9.33 1.39
C GLU A 57 14.40 -8.84 2.85
N PHE A 58 13.54 -7.86 3.13
CA PHE A 58 13.38 -7.23 4.44
C PHE A 58 12.60 -8.11 5.42
N ALA A 59 11.45 -8.61 4.98
CA ALA A 59 10.63 -9.53 5.73
C ALA A 59 10.83 -10.91 5.12
N LYS A 60 11.49 -11.82 5.86
CA LYS A 60 11.66 -13.23 5.47
C LYS A 60 10.39 -13.70 4.77
N LYS A 61 10.47 -14.29 3.56
CA LYS A 61 9.34 -14.66 2.69
C LYS A 61 8.07 -15.16 3.40
N ARG A 62 8.23 -15.92 4.49
CA ARG A 62 7.14 -16.40 5.35
C ARG A 62 6.38 -15.29 6.08
N GLN A 63 7.05 -14.27 6.62
CA GLN A 63 6.43 -13.17 7.37
C GLN A 63 5.56 -12.26 6.49
N ILE A 64 5.93 -12.05 5.22
CA ILE A 64 5.13 -11.28 4.26
C ILE A 64 3.80 -11.95 3.96
N VAL A 65 3.78 -13.28 3.88
CA VAL A 65 2.57 -14.05 3.64
C VAL A 65 1.78 -14.25 4.93
N LEU A 66 2.46 -14.39 6.08
CA LEU A 66 1.81 -14.51 7.38
C LEU A 66 0.99 -13.28 7.74
N PHE A 67 1.44 -12.07 7.41
CA PHE A 67 0.69 -10.84 7.70
C PHE A 67 -0.72 -10.81 7.09
N PRO A 68 -0.90 -10.92 5.75
CA PRO A 68 -2.22 -10.95 5.14
C PRO A 68 -3.02 -12.19 5.56
N LEU A 69 -2.36 -13.33 5.80
CA LEU A 69 -3.04 -14.54 6.29
C LEU A 69 -3.61 -14.31 7.70
N LEU A 70 -2.85 -13.73 8.61
CA LEU A 70 -3.35 -13.35 9.93
C LEU A 70 -4.49 -12.34 9.84
N LEU A 71 -4.41 -11.36 8.93
CA LEU A 71 -5.53 -10.44 8.67
C LEU A 71 -6.77 -11.19 8.19
N THR A 72 -6.64 -12.13 7.24
CA THR A 72 -7.79 -12.95 6.79
C THR A 72 -8.40 -13.75 7.93
N LEU A 73 -7.57 -14.32 8.80
CA LEU A 73 -8.00 -15.12 9.94
C LEU A 73 -8.73 -14.27 10.97
N VAL A 74 -8.13 -13.15 11.39
CA VAL A 74 -8.72 -12.24 12.37
C VAL A 74 -10.04 -11.66 11.86
N THR A 75 -10.10 -11.29 10.59
CA THR A 75 -11.35 -10.78 9.99
C THR A 75 -12.42 -11.85 9.83
N ALA A 76 -12.06 -13.09 9.49
CA ALA A 76 -13.00 -14.21 9.48
C ALA A 76 -13.55 -14.50 10.89
N ILE A 77 -12.68 -14.58 11.91
CA ILE A 77 -13.09 -14.76 13.31
C ILE A 77 -13.97 -13.62 13.77
N SER A 78 -13.62 -12.37 13.45
CA SER A 78 -14.42 -11.20 13.82
C SER A 78 -15.78 -11.17 13.11
N THR A 79 -15.84 -11.63 11.87
CA THR A 79 -17.08 -11.73 11.08
C THR A 79 -18.04 -12.73 11.72
N ILE A 80 -17.52 -13.89 12.13
CA ILE A 80 -18.30 -14.91 12.86
C ILE A 80 -18.62 -14.41 14.27
N GLY A 81 -17.69 -13.75 14.96
CA GLY A 81 -17.88 -13.26 16.33
C GLY A 81 -18.97 -12.19 16.47
N LEU A 82 -19.19 -11.40 15.41
CA LEU A 82 -20.14 -10.29 15.43
C LEU A 82 -21.57 -10.74 15.77
N GLN A 83 -21.97 -11.94 15.33
CA GLN A 83 -23.29 -12.51 15.62
C GLN A 83 -23.52 -12.76 17.12
N PHE A 84 -22.46 -13.10 17.86
CA PHE A 84 -22.50 -13.36 19.30
C PHE A 84 -22.50 -12.04 20.08
N LEU A 85 -21.94 -10.97 19.51
CA LEU A 85 -21.97 -9.64 20.13
C LEU A 85 -23.32 -8.93 19.93
N VAL A 86 -23.99 -9.13 18.80
CA VAL A 86 -25.22 -8.40 18.42
C VAL A 86 -26.51 -9.11 18.86
N GLY A 87 -26.46 -10.41 19.17
CA GLY A 87 -27.60 -11.12 19.77
C GLY A 87 -28.65 -11.68 18.81
N ASP A 88 -28.48 -11.49 17.50
CA ASP A 88 -29.43 -11.98 16.47
C ASP A 88 -29.17 -13.44 16.04
N SER A 89 -28.41 -14.18 16.85
CA SER A 89 -28.04 -15.57 16.55
C SER A 89 -29.18 -16.51 16.93
N THR A 90 -29.69 -17.26 15.95
CA THR A 90 -30.71 -18.32 16.14
C THR A 90 -30.27 -19.47 17.05
N ALA A 91 -29.03 -19.47 17.53
CA ALA A 91 -28.44 -20.46 18.43
C ALA A 91 -28.56 -20.11 19.93
N GLN A 92 -29.12 -18.95 20.31
CA GLN A 92 -29.28 -18.57 21.72
C GLN A 92 -30.72 -18.78 22.19
N THR A 93 -31.00 -19.99 22.66
CA THR A 93 -32.24 -20.28 23.40
C THR A 93 -32.20 -19.63 24.79
N SER A 94 -33.23 -18.81 25.06
CA SER A 94 -33.80 -18.43 26.36
C SER A 94 -33.10 -17.43 27.30
N ASP A 95 -31.99 -16.76 26.94
CA ASP A 95 -31.36 -15.80 27.87
C ASP A 95 -30.66 -14.64 27.12
N ILE A 96 -31.46 -13.91 26.32
CA ILE A 96 -31.02 -12.86 25.37
C ILE A 96 -30.56 -11.60 26.12
N ASP A 97 -31.29 -11.19 27.15
CA ASP A 97 -31.05 -9.90 27.82
C ASP A 97 -29.78 -9.88 28.70
N ASN A 98 -29.24 -11.04 29.10
CA ASN A 98 -28.05 -11.14 29.95
C ASN A 98 -26.74 -11.40 29.18
N LYS A 99 -26.80 -11.74 27.89
CA LYS A 99 -25.63 -12.25 27.13
C LYS A 99 -25.22 -11.39 25.92
N THR A 100 -25.93 -10.31 25.63
CA THR A 100 -25.69 -9.44 24.48
C THR A 100 -25.36 -8.03 24.93
N PHE A 101 -24.31 -7.43 24.38
CA PHE A 101 -23.92 -6.07 24.74
C PHE A 101 -24.93 -5.05 24.20
N THR A 102 -25.21 -4.01 24.99
CA THR A 102 -26.04 -2.89 24.50
C THR A 102 -25.30 -2.12 23.40
N TRP A 103 -26.03 -1.42 22.54
CA TRP A 103 -25.42 -0.61 21.46
C TRP A 103 -24.42 0.45 21.97
N ASN A 104 -24.69 1.05 23.13
CA ASN A 104 -23.79 2.04 23.73
C ASN A 104 -22.50 1.41 24.27
N GLU A 105 -22.60 0.22 24.88
CA GLU A 105 -21.42 -0.55 25.33
C GLU A 105 -20.60 -1.04 24.14
N LEU A 106 -21.26 -1.54 23.09
CA LEU A 106 -20.59 -1.94 21.85
C LEU A 106 -19.87 -0.76 21.20
N ARG A 107 -20.52 0.41 21.13
CA ARG A 107 -19.92 1.64 20.61
C ARG A 107 -18.68 1.99 21.43
N PHE A 108 -18.76 2.05 22.75
CA PHE A 108 -17.62 2.37 23.60
C PHE A 108 -16.49 1.32 23.47
N ALA A 109 -16.84 0.04 23.48
CA ALA A 109 -15.92 -1.07 23.33
C ALA A 109 -15.21 -1.07 21.98
N LEU A 110 -15.83 -0.62 20.89
CA LEU A 110 -15.20 -0.50 19.57
C LEU A 110 -14.15 0.62 19.48
N HIS A 111 -14.25 1.67 20.30
CA HIS A 111 -13.27 2.76 20.27
C HIS A 111 -11.91 2.32 20.82
N LEU A 112 -11.88 1.40 21.79
CA LEU A 112 -10.63 0.96 22.43
C LEU A 112 -9.73 0.15 21.47
N PRO A 113 -10.21 -0.88 20.74
CA PRO A 113 -9.43 -1.55 19.69
C PRO A 113 -9.04 -0.60 18.57
N LEU A 114 -9.92 0.33 18.18
CA LEU A 114 -9.59 1.31 17.14
C LEU A 114 -8.45 2.23 17.57
N PHE A 115 -8.47 2.69 18.82
CA PHE A 115 -7.41 3.49 19.42
C PHE A 115 -6.10 2.71 19.55
N MET A 116 -6.14 1.49 20.08
CA MET A 116 -4.98 0.61 20.20
C MET A 116 -4.37 0.24 18.84
N PHE A 117 -5.22 -0.01 17.84
CA PHE A 117 -4.80 -0.26 16.47
C PHE A 117 -4.14 0.97 15.85
N SER A 118 -4.73 2.16 16.04
CA SER A 118 -4.16 3.42 15.58
C SER A 118 -2.78 3.69 16.20
N LEU A 119 -2.63 3.46 17.52
CA LEU A 119 -1.34 3.59 18.20
C LEU A 119 -0.32 2.56 17.71
N GLY A 120 -0.75 1.32 17.49
CA GLY A 120 0.10 0.25 16.95
C GLY A 120 0.64 0.59 15.57
N MET A 121 -0.24 0.99 14.63
CA MET A 121 0.16 1.42 13.30
C MET A 121 1.13 2.61 13.33
N GLY A 122 0.86 3.62 14.15
CA GLY A 122 1.75 4.77 14.33
C GLY A 122 3.13 4.37 14.84
N THR A 123 3.19 3.46 15.81
CA THR A 123 4.46 2.95 16.36
C THR A 123 5.25 2.15 15.33
N PHE A 124 4.58 1.31 14.53
CA PHE A 124 5.24 0.58 13.44
C PHE A 124 5.80 1.50 12.35
N ALA A 125 5.15 2.63 12.05
CA ALA A 125 5.67 3.61 11.11
C ALA A 125 7.00 4.21 11.58
N PHE A 126 7.12 4.57 12.87
CA PHE A 126 8.36 5.11 13.43
C PHE A 126 9.47 4.06 13.58
N ILE A 127 9.15 2.85 14.07
CA ILE A 127 10.12 1.75 14.19
C ILE A 127 10.60 1.31 12.81
N GLY A 128 9.70 1.23 11.82
CA GLY A 128 10.06 0.92 10.44
C GLY A 128 11.03 1.95 9.84
N ARG A 129 10.76 3.24 10.06
CA ARG A 129 11.66 4.32 9.65
C ARG A 129 13.02 4.22 10.31
N ASP A 130 13.08 3.98 11.62
CA ASP A 130 14.35 3.81 12.34
C ASP A 130 15.11 2.54 11.87
N ALA A 131 14.41 1.43 11.64
CA ALA A 131 15.00 0.20 11.10
C ALA A 131 15.58 0.39 9.68
N ILE A 132 14.87 1.12 8.81
CA ILE A 132 15.34 1.44 7.45
C ILE A 132 16.53 2.40 7.50
N VAL A 133 16.50 3.42 8.37
CA VAL A 133 17.59 4.39 8.54
C VAL A 133 18.84 3.72 9.10
N ARG A 134 18.73 2.81 10.07
CA ARG A 134 19.88 2.07 10.62
C ARG A 134 20.52 1.13 9.60
N ARG A 135 19.75 0.53 8.69
CA ARG A 135 20.26 -0.36 7.63
C ARG A 135 20.80 0.41 6.41
N THR A 136 20.21 1.56 6.10
CA THR A 136 20.50 2.36 4.89
C THR A 136 21.32 3.62 5.20
N GLY A 137 21.68 3.86 6.47
CA GLY A 137 22.30 5.09 6.96
C GLY A 137 23.61 5.49 6.29
N THR A 138 24.30 4.56 5.63
CA THR A 138 25.52 4.84 4.84
C THR A 138 25.24 5.14 3.36
N LYS A 139 23.99 4.94 2.88
CA LYS A 139 23.55 5.15 1.49
C LYS A 139 22.39 6.14 1.44
N ASN A 140 22.63 7.35 1.96
CA ASN A 140 21.71 8.50 1.94
C ASN A 140 21.41 9.06 0.52
N TYR A 141 21.58 8.24 -0.51
CA TYR A 141 21.39 8.59 -1.92
C TYR A 141 19.98 8.23 -2.43
N LEU A 142 19.25 7.36 -1.71
CA LEU A 142 17.91 6.88 -2.12
C LEU A 142 16.73 7.58 -1.45
N LEU A 143 16.94 8.30 -0.34
CA LEU A 143 15.92 9.24 0.17
C LEU A 143 15.79 10.48 -0.73
N ALA A 144 16.80 10.73 -1.56
CA ALA A 144 16.77 11.68 -2.68
C ALA A 144 16.35 11.05 -4.02
N ALA A 145 15.98 9.75 -4.06
CA ALA A 145 15.69 9.06 -5.32
C ALA A 145 14.63 9.71 -6.21
N PRO A 146 13.54 10.34 -5.68
CA PRO A 146 12.60 11.06 -6.55
C PRO A 146 13.24 12.27 -7.21
N ALA A 147 14.14 12.97 -6.51
CA ALA A 147 14.83 14.16 -7.01
C ALA A 147 16.00 13.83 -7.96
N LEU A 148 16.55 12.61 -7.89
CA LEU A 148 17.64 12.14 -8.73
C LEU A 148 17.17 11.40 -9.99
N GLN A 149 15.89 11.06 -10.08
CA GLN A 149 15.31 10.47 -11.28
C GLN A 149 15.00 11.59 -12.30
N PRO A 150 15.46 11.47 -13.56
CA PRO A 150 15.09 12.40 -14.62
C PRO A 150 13.66 12.10 -15.11
N LEU A 151 12.69 12.24 -14.20
CA LEU A 151 11.26 12.15 -14.48
C LEU A 151 10.58 13.47 -14.10
N PRO A 152 9.56 13.91 -14.84
CA PRO A 152 8.80 15.10 -14.47
C PRO A 152 8.19 14.92 -13.08
N ASN A 153 8.35 15.92 -12.21
CA ASN A 153 8.03 15.84 -10.77
C ASN A 153 6.60 15.31 -10.49
N SER A 154 5.62 15.73 -11.28
CA SER A 154 4.22 15.26 -11.17
C SER A 154 4.07 13.76 -11.46
N MET A 155 4.78 13.22 -12.45
CA MET A 155 4.70 11.80 -12.82
C MET A 155 5.34 10.91 -11.76
N ALA A 156 6.46 11.36 -11.19
CA ALA A 156 7.13 10.64 -10.11
C ALA A 156 6.19 10.51 -8.92
N HIS A 157 5.63 11.62 -8.40
CA HIS A 157 4.71 11.59 -7.27
C HIS A 157 3.48 10.70 -7.52
N PHE A 158 2.90 10.73 -8.72
CA PHE A 158 1.78 9.87 -9.07
C PHE A 158 2.16 8.38 -9.08
N ALA A 159 3.35 8.02 -9.57
CA ALA A 159 3.84 6.64 -9.53
C ALA A 159 4.08 6.13 -8.09
N TYR A 160 4.62 6.98 -7.21
CA TYR A 160 4.75 6.67 -5.78
C TYR A 160 3.38 6.44 -5.13
N PHE A 161 2.44 7.36 -5.35
CA PHE A 161 1.08 7.25 -4.82
C PHE A 161 0.37 5.97 -5.30
N MET A 162 0.39 5.70 -6.61
CA MET A 162 -0.25 4.51 -7.18
C MET A 162 0.36 3.22 -6.64
N LYS A 163 1.69 3.18 -6.46
CA LYS A 163 2.38 2.04 -5.87
C LYS A 163 1.87 1.80 -4.46
N ASP A 164 1.89 2.82 -3.60
CA ASP A 164 1.52 2.66 -2.20
C ASP A 164 0.03 2.29 -2.07
N LEU A 165 -0.85 2.91 -2.86
CA LEU A 165 -2.27 2.56 -2.92
C LEU A 165 -2.47 1.08 -3.30
N LEU A 166 -1.81 0.59 -4.33
CA LEU A 166 -1.91 -0.80 -4.75
C LEU A 166 -1.37 -1.77 -3.70
N PHE A 167 -0.27 -1.42 -3.02
CA PHE A 167 0.25 -2.23 -1.92
C PHE A 167 -0.74 -2.31 -0.76
N TYR A 168 -1.41 -1.22 -0.39
CA TYR A 168 -2.46 -1.25 0.65
C TYR A 168 -3.68 -2.05 0.21
N VAL A 169 -4.14 -1.87 -1.03
CA VAL A 169 -5.27 -2.63 -1.57
C VAL A 169 -4.96 -4.13 -1.59
N LEU A 170 -3.75 -4.53 -1.97
CA LEU A 170 -3.36 -5.93 -2.09
C LEU A 170 -3.01 -6.59 -0.76
N LEU A 171 -2.28 -5.90 0.14
CA LEU A 171 -1.78 -6.51 1.39
C LEU A 171 -2.70 -6.31 2.59
N ILE A 172 -3.63 -5.36 2.54
CA ILE A 172 -4.54 -5.06 3.65
C ILE A 172 -5.99 -5.30 3.21
N LEU A 173 -6.46 -4.56 2.20
CA LEU A 173 -7.87 -4.56 1.84
C LEU A 173 -8.34 -5.92 1.28
N THR A 174 -7.59 -6.49 0.34
CA THR A 174 -7.93 -7.78 -0.29
C THR A 174 -7.99 -8.93 0.74
N PRO A 175 -7.02 -9.07 1.66
CA PRO A 175 -7.10 -10.00 2.77
C PRO A 175 -8.32 -9.80 3.68
N ILE A 176 -8.68 -8.55 4.01
CA ILE A 176 -9.85 -8.25 4.84
C ILE A 176 -11.14 -8.75 4.15
N ILE A 177 -11.32 -8.42 2.87
CA ILE A 177 -12.48 -8.85 2.10
C ILE A 177 -12.48 -10.38 1.91
N SER A 178 -11.31 -10.98 1.70
CA SER A 178 -11.17 -12.44 1.65
C SER A 178 -11.54 -13.11 2.98
N GLY A 179 -11.20 -12.53 4.12
CA GLY A 179 -11.59 -13.04 5.43
C GLY A 179 -13.09 -12.91 5.70
N MET A 180 -13.71 -11.80 5.28
CA MET A 180 -15.16 -11.65 5.30
C MET A 180 -15.85 -12.70 4.41
N ALA A 181 -15.34 -12.92 3.20
CA ALA A 181 -15.82 -13.96 2.30
C ALA A 181 -15.71 -15.36 2.92
N LEU A 182 -14.57 -15.67 3.55
CA LEU A 182 -14.38 -16.93 4.28
C LEU A 182 -15.36 -17.07 5.45
N GLY A 183 -15.65 -15.99 6.17
CA GLY A 183 -16.68 -15.97 7.22
C GLY A 183 -18.06 -16.40 6.70
N ILE A 184 -18.47 -15.89 5.53
CA ILE A 184 -19.76 -16.24 4.91
C ILE A 184 -19.74 -17.67 4.32
N VAL A 185 -18.61 -18.15 3.79
CA VAL A 185 -18.50 -19.57 3.36
C VAL A 185 -18.66 -20.51 4.54
N LEU A 186 -18.00 -20.21 5.66
CA LEU A 186 -18.09 -20.99 6.88
C LEU A 186 -19.51 -20.97 7.47
N ASP A 187 -20.23 -19.86 7.33
CA ASP A 187 -21.65 -19.76 7.66
C ASP A 187 -22.50 -20.79 6.89
N GLY A 188 -22.34 -20.88 5.56
CA GLY A 188 -23.07 -21.83 4.72
C GLY A 188 -22.81 -23.31 5.07
N ILE A 189 -21.67 -23.62 5.67
CA ILE A 189 -21.29 -24.99 6.06
C ILE A 189 -21.68 -25.29 7.52
N ALA A 190 -21.59 -24.31 8.42
CA ALA A 190 -21.81 -24.46 9.86
C ALA A 190 -23.24 -24.07 10.32
N GLY A 191 -24.06 -23.49 9.44
CA GLY A 191 -25.46 -23.12 9.71
C GLY A 191 -25.62 -21.89 10.61
N ILE A 192 -24.74 -20.91 10.46
CA ILE A 192 -24.45 -19.88 11.47
C ILE A 192 -25.04 -18.47 11.21
N ARG A 193 -25.86 -18.18 10.20
CA ARG A 193 -26.48 -16.85 9.93
C ARG A 193 -25.59 -15.64 10.25
N THR A 194 -24.59 -15.39 9.41
CA THR A 194 -23.86 -14.13 9.42
C THR A 194 -24.72 -13.00 8.83
N PRO A 195 -24.65 -11.77 9.37
CA PRO A 195 -25.46 -10.65 8.88
C PRO A 195 -24.96 -10.06 7.54
N LEU A 196 -24.01 -10.72 6.86
CA LEU A 196 -23.34 -10.21 5.66
C LEU A 196 -23.87 -10.85 4.38
N LEU A 197 -24.15 -10.01 3.39
CA LEU A 197 -24.57 -10.43 2.06
C LEU A 197 -23.37 -10.59 1.13
N TRP A 198 -23.31 -11.66 0.34
CA TRP A 198 -22.29 -11.85 -0.70
C TRP A 198 -22.19 -10.67 -1.67
N SER A 199 -23.32 -10.04 -1.99
CA SER A 199 -23.36 -8.89 -2.89
C SER A 199 -22.69 -7.63 -2.31
N SER A 200 -22.50 -7.51 -1.00
CA SER A 200 -21.92 -6.30 -0.41
C SER A 200 -20.40 -6.26 -0.48
N LEU A 201 -19.72 -7.41 -0.54
CA LEU A 201 -18.25 -7.52 -0.59
C LEU A 201 -17.59 -6.73 -1.75
N PRO A 202 -18.05 -6.82 -3.01
CA PRO A 202 -17.44 -6.05 -4.09
C PRO A 202 -17.68 -4.54 -3.94
N TRP A 203 -18.84 -4.13 -3.41
CA TRP A 203 -19.15 -2.73 -3.17
C TRP A 203 -18.35 -2.14 -2.02
N THR A 204 -18.15 -2.88 -0.93
CA THR A 204 -17.30 -2.46 0.17
C THR A 204 -15.84 -2.40 -0.25
N TRP A 205 -15.36 -3.35 -1.05
CA TRP A 205 -14.02 -3.31 -1.63
C TRP A 205 -13.82 -2.06 -2.48
N LEU A 206 -14.74 -1.75 -3.40
CA LEU A 206 -14.67 -0.55 -4.23
C LEU A 206 -14.72 0.74 -3.39
N ALA A 207 -15.69 0.86 -2.49
CA ALA A 207 -15.85 2.04 -1.65
C ALA A 207 -14.60 2.30 -0.80
N MET A 208 -14.06 1.26 -0.14
CA MET A 208 -12.87 1.39 0.69
C MET A 208 -11.61 1.67 -0.14
N ALA A 209 -11.48 1.07 -1.33
CA ALA A 209 -10.39 1.39 -2.26
C ALA A 209 -10.45 2.85 -2.71
N THR A 210 -11.64 3.39 -2.98
CA THR A 210 -11.80 4.81 -3.33
C THR A 210 -11.49 5.74 -2.17
N THR A 211 -11.88 5.40 -0.94
CA THR A 211 -11.55 6.19 0.25
C THR A 211 -10.04 6.23 0.50
N LEU A 212 -9.37 5.08 0.39
CA LEU A 212 -7.89 5.03 0.46
C LEU A 212 -7.22 5.83 -0.65
N GLY A 213 -7.84 5.89 -1.83
CA GLY A 213 -7.37 6.69 -2.95
C GLY A 213 -7.57 8.20 -2.79
N GLN A 214 -8.47 8.65 -1.89
CA GLN A 214 -8.67 10.07 -1.62
C GLN A 214 -7.64 10.64 -0.63
N GLY A 215 -7.07 9.79 0.23
CA GLY A 215 -6.13 10.17 1.28
C GLY A 215 -6.82 10.43 2.61
#